data_AF-A0A943LVB4-F1
#
_entry.id   AF-A0A943LVB4-F1
#
_cell.length_a   1.000
_cell.length_b   1.000
_cell.length_c   1.000
_cell.angle_alpha   90.00
_cell.angle_beta   90.00
_cell.angle_gamma   90.00
#
_symmetry.space_group_name_H-M   'P 1'
#
loop_
_entity.id
_entity.type
_entity.pdbx_description
1 polymer ?
#
loop_
_entity_poly.entity_id
_entity_poly.type
_entity_poly.pdbx_seq_one_letter_code
_entity_poly.pdbx_strand_id
1 'polypeptide(L)'
;NLDEESIPLILYCNELETTKIVLNSVYKKINELHPELNVEYFNATEFEDIIASNKDDGISQNVSEIFEGIDFLVFEGVDSLKTELAKKELIKLTKWLQNKGQQVLFSSFVRPENIEMFISEDIISDGHIIDITTREVAV
;
A
#
# COMPACT_ATOMS: atom_id res chain seq x y z
N ASN A 1 12.15 11.20 -21.46
CA ASN A 1 12.00 9.76 -21.71
C ASN A 1 12.25 9.02 -20.44
N LEU A 2 11.28 8.98 -19.55
CA LEU A 2 11.05 7.93 -18.57
C LEU A 2 9.58 8.12 -18.16
N ASP A 3 8.68 7.66 -19.01
CA ASP A 3 7.32 7.30 -18.60
C ASP A 3 7.43 5.98 -17.79
N GLU A 4 8.24 5.98 -16.73
CA GLU A 4 8.44 4.80 -15.89
C GLU A 4 7.35 4.81 -14.83
N GLU A 5 6.26 4.10 -15.12
CA GLU A 5 5.30 3.67 -14.11
C GLU A 5 6.07 3.10 -12.91
N SER A 6 5.78 3.59 -11.71
CA SER A 6 6.48 3.08 -10.53
C SER A 6 6.04 1.65 -10.23
N ILE A 7 6.99 0.78 -9.93
CA ILE A 7 6.73 -0.60 -9.50
C ILE A 7 6.40 -0.62 -8.00
N PRO A 8 5.29 -1.25 -7.55
CA PRO A 8 4.93 -1.28 -6.15
C PRO A 8 5.88 -2.20 -5.38
N LEU A 9 6.21 -1.81 -4.15
CA LEU A 9 6.95 -2.63 -3.21
C LEU A 9 5.96 -3.41 -2.34
N ILE A 10 6.22 -4.69 -2.10
CA ILE A 10 5.36 -5.56 -1.29
C ILE A 10 6.21 -6.20 -0.20
N LEU A 11 6.08 -5.71 1.03
CA LEU A 11 6.71 -6.27 2.21
C LEU A 11 5.86 -7.42 2.76
N TYR A 12 6.38 -8.63 2.73
CA TYR A 12 5.76 -9.78 3.37
C TYR A 12 6.43 -10.11 4.70
N CYS A 13 5.63 -10.14 5.77
CA CYS A 13 6.05 -10.60 7.09
C CYS A 13 4.84 -11.08 7.88
N ASN A 14 4.86 -12.32 8.36
CA ASN A 14 3.78 -12.90 9.15
C ASN A 14 3.74 -12.43 10.62
N GLU A 15 4.59 -11.48 11.02
CA GLU A 15 4.69 -10.94 12.38
C GLU A 15 4.30 -9.45 12.41
N LEU A 16 3.21 -9.13 13.11
CA LEU A 16 2.66 -7.77 13.18
C LEU A 16 3.67 -6.74 13.69
N GLU A 17 4.34 -7.03 14.82
CA GLU A 17 5.27 -6.09 15.45
C GLU A 17 6.49 -5.83 14.55
N THR A 18 7.03 -6.87 13.91
CA THR A 18 8.14 -6.77 12.96
C THR A 18 7.76 -5.92 11.75
N THR A 19 6.57 -6.15 11.17
CA THR A 19 6.04 -5.33 10.08
C THR A 19 5.93 -3.87 10.49
N LYS A 20 5.33 -3.56 11.64
CA LYS A 20 5.17 -2.20 12.14
C LYS A 20 6.51 -1.50 12.37
N ILE A 21 7.50 -2.18 12.93
CA ILE A 21 8.84 -1.63 13.12
C ILE A 21 9.44 -1.23 11.78
N VAL A 22 9.37 -2.10 10.77
CA VAL A 22 9.95 -1.85 9.45
C VAL A 22 9.23 -0.71 8.74
N LEU A 23 7.89 -0.75 8.67
CA LEU A 23 7.11 0.29 8.01
C LEU A 23 7.31 1.66 8.67
N ASN A 24 7.27 1.76 10.00
CA ASN A 24 7.51 3.01 10.71
C ASN A 24 8.93 3.53 10.49
N SER A 25 9.92 2.64 10.41
CA SER A 25 11.30 3.01 10.11
C SER A 25 11.45 3.57 8.70
N VAL A 26 10.82 2.92 7.71
CA VAL A 26 10.79 3.39 6.32
C VAL A 26 10.09 4.74 6.23
N TYR A 27 8.87 4.84 6.75
CA TYR A 27 8.09 6.08 6.77
C TYR A 27 8.87 7.24 7.38
N LYS A 28 9.44 7.04 8.57
CA LYS A 28 10.25 8.06 9.24
C LYS A 28 11.48 8.42 8.42
N LYS A 29 12.16 7.44 7.83
CA LYS A 29 13.40 7.68 7.11
C LYS A 29 13.19 8.43 5.81
N ILE A 30 12.10 8.16 5.09
CA ILE A 30 11.73 8.91 3.89
C ILE A 30 11.47 10.37 4.29
N ASN A 31 10.63 10.62 5.30
CA ASN A 31 10.36 11.98 5.77
C ASN A 31 11.62 12.73 6.25
N GLU A 32 12.60 12.04 6.84
CA GLU A 32 13.87 12.64 7.24
C GLU A 32 14.77 13.00 6.05
N LEU A 33 14.83 12.13 5.04
CA LEU A 33 15.74 12.28 3.89
C LEU A 33 15.15 13.13 2.76
N HIS A 34 13.83 13.12 2.65
CA HIS A 34 13.03 13.72 1.58
C HIS A 34 11.83 14.48 2.16
N PRO A 35 12.05 15.56 2.94
CA PRO A 35 10.98 16.32 3.59
C PRO A 35 10.06 17.04 2.60
N GLU A 36 10.43 17.12 1.32
CA GLU A 36 9.61 17.65 0.23
C GLU A 36 8.52 16.68 -0.25
N LEU A 37 8.67 15.38 0.01
CA LEU A 37 7.71 14.38 -0.42
C LEU A 37 6.55 14.31 0.56
N ASN A 38 5.34 14.26 0.02
CA ASN A 38 4.17 13.94 0.83
C ASN A 38 4.07 12.42 1.02
N VAL A 39 4.50 11.95 2.21
CA VAL A 39 4.45 10.55 2.60
C VAL A 39 3.24 10.31 3.48
N GLU A 40 2.32 9.46 3.02
CA GLU A 40 1.14 9.09 3.79
C GLU A 40 1.21 7.65 4.27
N TYR A 41 0.66 7.41 5.46
CA TYR A 41 0.58 6.09 6.08
C TYR A 41 -0.87 5.76 6.37
N PHE A 42 -1.34 4.63 5.86
CA PHE A 42 -2.68 4.12 6.16
C PHE A 42 -2.60 2.65 6.56
N ASN A 43 -3.42 2.25 7.53
CA ASN A 43 -3.79 0.84 7.68
C ASN A 43 -5.13 0.53 6.98
N ALA A 44 -5.40 -0.76 6.80
CA ALA A 44 -6.63 -1.22 6.14
C ALA A 44 -7.93 -0.67 6.75
N THR A 45 -8.00 -0.49 8.08
CA THR A 45 -9.21 0.02 8.75
C THR A 45 -9.42 1.50 8.46
N GLU A 46 -8.37 2.32 8.60
CA GLU A 46 -8.42 3.75 8.29
C GLU A 46 -8.84 3.99 6.83
N PHE A 47 -8.27 3.21 5.90
CA PHE A 47 -8.65 3.31 4.50
C PHE A 47 -10.12 2.93 4.26
N GLU A 48 -10.61 1.85 4.88
CA GLU A 48 -12.02 1.46 4.79
C GLU A 48 -12.97 2.54 5.31
N ASP A 49 -12.63 3.17 6.43
CA ASP A 49 -13.42 4.25 7.03
C ASP A 49 -13.50 5.46 6.08
N ILE A 50 -12.38 5.86 5.46
CA ILE A 50 -12.33 6.95 4.47
C ILE A 50 -13.24 6.63 3.27
N ILE A 51 -13.13 5.41 2.73
CA ILE A 51 -13.93 4.99 1.57
C ILE A 51 -15.42 4.92 1.90
N ALA A 52 -15.78 4.48 3.11
CA ALA A 52 -17.17 4.45 3.57
C ALA A 52 -17.74 5.88 3.71
N SER A 53 -17.03 6.78 4.40
CA SER A 53 -17.47 8.17 4.58
C SER A 53 -17.66 8.92 3.26
N ASN A 54 -16.72 8.76 2.31
CA ASN A 54 -16.84 9.38 0.99
C ASN A 54 -18.09 8.93 0.21
N LYS A 55 -18.59 7.72 0.46
CA LYS A 55 -19.83 7.23 -0.17
C LYS A 55 -21.08 7.78 0.48
N ASP A 56 -21.07 7.91 1.80
CA ASP A 56 -22.24 8.32 2.58
C ASP A 56 -22.53 9.83 2.45
N ASP A 57 -21.50 10.65 2.18
CA ASP A 57 -21.63 12.11 2.05
C ASP A 57 -22.35 12.57 0.77
N GLY A 58 -22.79 11.66 -0.11
CA GLY A 58 -23.59 11.97 -1.31
C GLY A 58 -22.82 12.71 -2.42
N ILE A 59 -21.57 13.07 -2.15
CA ILE A 59 -20.59 13.65 -3.08
C ILE A 59 -19.49 12.62 -3.22
N SER A 60 -19.79 11.50 -3.90
CA SER A 60 -18.80 10.42 -4.10
C SER A 60 -17.61 10.95 -4.90
N GLN A 61 -16.57 11.46 -4.23
CA GLN A 61 -15.34 11.91 -4.86
C GLN A 61 -14.57 10.70 -5.41
N ASN A 62 -13.80 10.92 -6.47
CA ASN A 62 -12.92 9.87 -6.98
C ASN A 62 -11.80 9.62 -5.96
N VAL A 63 -11.37 8.37 -5.77
CA VAL A 63 -10.26 8.05 -4.85
C VAL A 63 -8.99 8.85 -5.19
N SER A 64 -8.74 9.16 -6.46
CA SER A 64 -7.62 10.03 -6.86
C SER A 64 -7.71 11.47 -6.34
N GLU A 65 -8.92 11.97 -6.09
CA GLU A 65 -9.16 13.32 -5.56
C GLU A 65 -8.97 13.34 -4.03
N ILE A 66 -9.44 12.29 -3.35
CA ILE A 66 -9.29 12.13 -1.89
C ILE A 66 -7.81 12.09 -1.49
N PHE A 67 -7.02 11.38 -2.29
CA PHE A 67 -5.61 11.13 -2.04
C PHE A 67 -4.71 11.97 -2.96
N GLU A 68 -5.19 13.13 -3.39
CA GLU A 68 -4.41 14.04 -4.22
C GLU A 68 -3.17 14.55 -3.47
N GLY A 69 -2.03 14.57 -4.17
CA GLY A 69 -0.78 15.12 -3.65
C GLY A 69 0.07 14.15 -2.86
N ILE A 70 -0.31 12.87 -2.72
CA ILE A 70 0.58 11.84 -2.16
C ILE A 70 1.72 11.55 -3.13
N ASP A 71 2.97 11.60 -2.68
CA ASP A 71 4.13 11.19 -3.46
C ASP A 71 4.61 9.78 -3.12
N PHE A 72 4.37 9.35 -1.87
CA PHE A 72 4.71 8.02 -1.39
C PHE A 72 3.62 7.49 -0.46
N LEU A 73 3.02 6.35 -0.81
CA LEU A 73 2.03 5.67 0.02
C LEU A 73 2.66 4.49 0.77
N VAL A 74 2.53 4.46 2.10
CA VAL A 74 2.78 3.29 2.95
C VAL A 74 1.45 2.71 3.39
N PHE A 75 1.15 1.47 3.00
CA PHE A 75 -0.13 0.80 3.29
C PHE A 75 0.09 -0.45 4.13
N GLU A 76 -0.33 -0.42 5.39
CA GLU A 76 -0.21 -1.53 6.33
C GLU A 76 -1.35 -2.55 6.18
N GLY A 77 -0.98 -3.81 5.97
CA GLY A 77 -1.88 -4.96 6.10
C GLY A 77 -2.92 -5.02 4.99
N VAL A 78 -2.49 -5.02 3.74
CA VAL A 78 -3.38 -5.08 2.56
C VAL A 78 -4.31 -6.30 2.56
N ASP A 79 -3.86 -7.43 3.09
CA ASP A 79 -4.64 -8.66 3.26
C ASP A 79 -5.76 -8.54 4.31
N SER A 80 -5.75 -7.48 5.12
CA SER A 80 -6.78 -7.20 6.12
C SER A 80 -7.96 -6.38 5.60
N LEU A 81 -7.93 -5.95 4.33
CA LEU A 81 -9.09 -5.30 3.69
C LEU A 81 -10.28 -6.26 3.60
N LYS A 82 -11.40 -5.87 4.20
CA LYS A 82 -12.61 -6.69 4.34
C LYS A 82 -13.59 -6.49 3.20
N THR A 83 -13.70 -5.26 2.68
CA THR A 83 -14.74 -4.91 1.72
C THR A 83 -14.24 -4.94 0.28
N GLU A 84 -15.06 -5.49 -0.62
CA GLU A 84 -14.78 -5.46 -2.07
C GLU A 84 -14.70 -4.04 -2.64
N LEU A 85 -15.42 -3.10 -2.01
CA LEU A 85 -15.34 -1.70 -2.37
C LEU A 85 -13.94 -1.14 -2.06
N ALA A 86 -13.45 -1.30 -0.84
CA ALA A 86 -12.13 -0.80 -0.46
C ALA A 86 -11.01 -1.44 -1.29
N LYS A 87 -11.07 -2.74 -1.55
CA LYS A 87 -10.11 -3.40 -2.46
C LYS A 87 -10.08 -2.74 -3.83
N LYS A 88 -11.25 -2.50 -4.44
CA LYS A 88 -11.37 -1.83 -5.76
C LYS A 88 -10.85 -0.40 -5.74
N GLU A 89 -11.15 0.37 -4.70
CA GLU A 89 -10.65 1.74 -4.59
C GLU A 89 -9.14 1.77 -4.34
N LEU A 90 -8.59 0.83 -3.57
CA LEU A 90 -7.13 0.71 -3.39
C LEU A 90 -6.43 0.37 -4.72
N ILE A 91 -6.99 -0.55 -5.52
CA ILE A 91 -6.44 -0.87 -6.85
C ILE A 91 -6.40 0.38 -7.74
N LYS A 92 -7.48 1.16 -7.78
CA LYS A 92 -7.55 2.41 -8.57
C LYS A 92 -6.53 3.42 -8.09
N LEU A 93 -6.42 3.62 -6.76
CA LEU A 93 -5.45 4.52 -6.16
C LEU A 93 -4.03 4.11 -6.53
N THR A 94 -3.72 2.81 -6.41
CA THR A 94 -2.41 2.25 -6.73
C THR A 94 -2.04 2.56 -8.18
N LYS A 95 -2.90 2.18 -9.14
CA LYS A 95 -2.65 2.45 -10.57
C LYS A 95 -2.49 3.94 -10.86
N TRP A 96 -3.29 4.78 -10.20
CA TRP A 96 -3.20 6.23 -10.37
C TRP A 96 -1.87 6.81 -9.85
N LEU A 97 -1.41 6.37 -8.68
CA LEU A 97 -0.10 6.75 -8.13
C LEU A 97 1.03 6.27 -9.06
N GLN A 98 0.97 5.01 -9.51
CA GLN A 98 1.98 4.43 -10.39
C GLN A 98 2.10 5.18 -11.72
N ASN A 99 0.98 5.54 -12.34
CA ASN A 99 0.94 6.31 -13.59
C ASN A 99 1.53 7.72 -13.44
N LYS A 100 1.62 8.24 -12.22
CA LYS A 100 2.28 9.51 -11.90
C LYS A 100 3.76 9.34 -11.51
N GLY A 101 4.26 8.11 -11.46
CA GLY A 101 5.59 7.79 -10.93
C GLY A 101 5.69 7.89 -9.41
N GLN A 102 4.56 7.87 -8.70
CA GLN A 102 4.48 7.98 -7.24
C GLN A 102 4.53 6.59 -6.60
N GLN A 103 5.35 6.44 -5.56
CA GLN A 103 5.69 5.13 -5.03
C GLN A 103 4.62 4.58 -4.08
N VAL A 104 4.39 3.27 -4.14
CA VAL A 104 3.54 2.54 -3.19
C VAL A 104 4.33 1.42 -2.52
N LEU A 105 4.20 1.32 -1.20
CA LEU A 105 4.70 0.23 -0.37
C LEU A 105 3.53 -0.42 0.37
N PHE A 106 3.21 -1.66 0.00
CA PHE A 106 2.29 -2.50 0.75
C PHE A 106 3.02 -3.31 1.80
N SER A 107 2.38 -3.57 2.94
CA SER A 107 2.70 -4.73 3.76
C SER A 107 1.59 -5.77 3.70
N SER A 108 1.99 -7.03 3.90
CA SER A 108 1.07 -8.13 4.11
C SER A 108 1.55 -9.12 5.15
N PHE A 109 0.60 -9.64 5.92
CA PHE A 109 0.80 -10.76 6.85
C PHE A 109 0.57 -12.13 6.19
N VAL A 110 -0.01 -12.12 5.00
CA VAL A 110 -0.23 -13.28 4.15
C VAL A 110 0.76 -13.23 2.98
N ARG A 111 1.19 -14.39 2.50
CA ARG A 111 2.07 -14.45 1.33
C ARG A 111 1.39 -13.75 0.14
N PRO A 112 2.05 -12.81 -0.56
CA PRO A 112 1.43 -12.00 -1.61
C PRO A 112 0.71 -12.85 -2.67
N GLU A 113 1.28 -13.98 -3.06
CA GLU A 113 0.70 -14.94 -4.01
C GLU A 113 -0.65 -15.55 -3.58
N ASN A 114 -1.08 -15.34 -2.34
CA ASN A 114 -2.37 -15.77 -1.81
C ASN A 114 -3.38 -14.62 -1.63
N ILE A 115 -3.03 -13.40 -2.06
CA ILE A 115 -3.91 -12.22 -1.95
C ILE A 115 -4.65 -12.03 -3.27
N GLU A 116 -5.95 -12.33 -3.27
CA GLU A 116 -6.77 -12.34 -4.49
C GLU A 116 -6.65 -11.05 -5.32
N MET A 117 -6.73 -9.87 -4.68
CA MET A 117 -6.66 -8.59 -5.39
C MET A 117 -5.32 -8.35 -6.10
N PHE A 118 -4.23 -8.91 -5.57
CA PHE A 118 -2.93 -8.80 -6.21
C PHE A 118 -2.80 -9.73 -7.40
N ILE A 119 -3.42 -10.91 -7.34
CA ILE A 119 -3.46 -11.88 -8.43
C ILE A 119 -4.36 -11.37 -9.57
N SER A 120 -5.56 -10.89 -9.24
CA SER A 120 -6.56 -10.49 -10.23
C SER A 120 -6.17 -9.27 -11.04
N GLU A 121 -5.35 -8.39 -10.45
CA GLU A 121 -4.92 -7.12 -11.04
C GLU A 121 -3.44 -7.12 -11.44
N ASP A 122 -2.79 -8.28 -11.39
CA ASP A 122 -1.39 -8.51 -11.78
C ASP A 122 -0.35 -7.66 -11.01
N ILE A 123 -0.72 -7.14 -9.83
CA ILE A 123 0.13 -6.28 -8.98
C ILE A 123 1.43 -6.99 -8.56
N ILE A 124 1.41 -8.32 -8.42
CA ILE A 124 2.59 -9.10 -8.03
C ILE A 124 3.60 -9.21 -9.16
N SER A 125 3.16 -9.43 -10.40
CA SER A 125 4.10 -9.62 -11.51
C SER A 125 4.85 -8.33 -11.81
N ASP A 126 4.17 -7.21 -11.62
CA ASP A 126 4.74 -5.87 -11.74
C ASP A 126 5.47 -5.44 -10.46
N GLY A 127 5.29 -6.14 -9.33
CA GLY A 127 5.75 -5.76 -8.00
C GLY A 127 7.09 -6.35 -7.56
N HIS A 128 7.76 -5.69 -6.61
CA HIS A 128 8.92 -6.25 -5.90
C HIS A 128 8.55 -6.79 -4.53
N ILE A 129 8.65 -8.12 -4.36
CA ILE A 129 8.38 -8.78 -3.08
C ILE A 129 9.63 -8.78 -2.20
N ILE A 130 9.48 -8.30 -0.97
CA ILE A 130 10.49 -8.31 0.08
C ILE A 130 9.98 -9.21 1.21
N ASP A 131 10.48 -10.46 1.27
CA ASP A 131 10.16 -11.41 2.36
C ASP A 131 11.16 -11.19 3.51
N ILE A 132 10.67 -10.68 4.64
CA ILE A 132 11.47 -10.47 5.86
C ILE A 132 11.13 -11.45 6.98
N THR A 133 10.41 -12.54 6.68
CA THR A 133 10.09 -13.54 7.69
C THR A 133 11.36 -14.18 8.24
N THR A 134 11.56 -14.09 9.55
CA THR A 134 12.66 -14.81 10.19
C THR A 134 12.35 -16.30 10.16
N ARG A 135 13.12 -17.06 9.39
CA ARG A 135 13.15 -18.51 9.55
C ARG A 135 13.93 -18.81 10.82
N GLU A 136 13.36 -19.60 11.73
CA GLU A 136 14.17 -20.27 12.74
C GLU A 136 15.26 -21.04 12.01
N VAL A 137 16.51 -20.60 12.14
CA VAL A 137 17.65 -21.41 11.78
C VAL A 137 17.70 -22.47 12.86
N ALA A 138 17.21 -23.67 12.58
CA ALA A 138 17.42 -24.82 13.45
C ALA A 138 18.93 -24.95 13.68
N VAL A 139 19.38 -24.67 14.90
CA VAL A 139 20.76 -24.85 15.35
C VAL A 139 20.97 -26.28 15.81
#